data_AF-A0A350HD88-F1
#
_entry.id   AF-A0A350HD88-F1
#
_cell.length_a   1.000
_cell.length_b   1.000
_cell.length_c   1.000
_cell.angle_alpha   90.00
_cell.angle_beta   90.00
_cell.angle_gamma   90.00
#
_symmetry.space_group_name_H-M   'P 1'
#
loop_
_entity.id
_entity.type
_entity.pdbx_description
1 polymer ?
#
loop_
_entity_poly.entity_id
_entity_poly.type
_entity_poly.pdbx_seq_one_letter_code
_entity_poly.pdbx_strand_id
1 'polypeptide(L)'
;MAVHSRRNRMQMVLRTVAFLAFANAIMSVLQIVAGFWGYSDALVADGLHTLLDLFMDGITYVACRVASRPPDEHYPYGYRRIETLACLVLSILLAVVGCGIVYEALFYSVVHPVRSDLVVLVSSITMVVNEILYRYAQTTAESVQSDLLA
;
A
#
# COMPACT_ATOMS: atom_id res chain seq x y z
N MET A 1 -23.95 -13.49 22.60
CA MET A 1 -22.49 -13.69 22.65
C MET A 1 -21.77 -13.49 21.30
N ALA A 2 -22.42 -13.54 20.13
CA ALA A 2 -21.75 -13.37 18.82
C ALA A 2 -21.24 -11.95 18.48
N VAL A 3 -21.82 -10.90 19.08
CA VAL A 3 -21.48 -9.49 18.76
C VAL A 3 -20.12 -9.05 19.33
N HIS A 4 -19.71 -9.59 20.50
CA HIS A 4 -18.41 -9.28 21.10
C HIS A 4 -17.23 -9.85 20.30
N SER A 5 -17.42 -11.02 19.66
CA SER A 5 -16.41 -11.65 18.79
C SER A 5 -16.15 -10.83 17.52
N ARG A 6 -17.21 -10.33 16.85
CA ARG A 6 -17.05 -9.49 15.63
C ARG A 6 -16.32 -8.17 15.91
N ARG A 7 -16.61 -7.51 17.04
CA ARG A 7 -15.98 -6.23 17.40
C ARG A 7 -14.48 -6.38 17.69
N ASN A 8 -14.08 -7.46 18.38
CA ASN A 8 -12.66 -7.76 18.63
C ASN A 8 -11.90 -8.11 17.35
N ARG A 9 -12.50 -8.88 16.43
CA ARG A 9 -11.90 -9.19 15.11
C ARG A 9 -11.68 -7.93 14.27
N MET A 10 -12.68 -7.06 14.17
CA MET A 10 -12.57 -5.79 13.44
C MET A 10 -11.48 -4.88 14.03
N GLN A 11 -11.36 -4.83 15.36
CA GLN A 11 -10.31 -4.06 16.02
C GLN A 11 -8.90 -4.64 15.77
N MET A 12 -8.75 -5.97 15.70
CA MET A 12 -7.48 -6.60 15.33
C MET A 12 -7.07 -6.29 13.88
N VAL A 13 -8.02 -6.33 12.95
CA VAL A 13 -7.80 -5.95 11.55
C VAL A 13 -7.36 -4.48 11.45
N LEU A 14 -8.11 -3.56 12.07
CA LEU A 14 -7.80 -2.14 12.01
C LEU A 14 -6.45 -1.80 12.63
N ARG A 15 -6.06 -2.46 13.73
CA ARG A 15 -4.73 -2.28 14.34
C ARG A 15 -3.62 -2.79 13.44
N THR A 16 -3.85 -3.90 12.76
CA THR A 16 -2.85 -4.49 11.85
C THR A 16 -2.68 -3.64 10.60
N VAL A 17 -3.77 -3.18 9.99
CA VAL A 17 -3.73 -2.24 8.86
C VAL A 17 -3.04 -0.94 9.26
N ALA A 18 -3.32 -0.40 10.45
CA ALA A 18 -2.64 0.80 10.93
C ALA A 18 -1.14 0.58 11.17
N PHE A 19 -0.75 -0.59 11.70
CA PHE A 19 0.65 -0.95 11.87
C PHE A 19 1.38 -1.11 10.54
N LEU A 20 0.76 -1.79 9.57
CA LEU A 20 1.28 -1.95 8.20
C LEU A 20 1.45 -0.61 7.50
N ALA A 21 0.41 0.25 7.55
CA ALA A 21 0.46 1.59 6.99
C ALA A 21 1.60 2.44 7.60
N PHE A 22 1.78 2.34 8.92
CA PHE A 22 2.86 3.03 9.62
C PHE A 22 4.24 2.49 9.22
N ALA A 23 4.39 1.18 9.10
CA ALA A 23 5.64 0.55 8.70
C ALA A 23 6.02 0.92 7.25
N ASN A 24 5.07 0.88 6.31
CA ASN A 24 5.28 1.31 4.92
C ASN A 24 5.65 2.80 4.83
N ALA A 25 5.01 3.65 5.64
CA ALA A 25 5.35 5.07 5.71
C ALA A 25 6.80 5.28 6.15
N ILE A 26 7.25 4.57 7.20
CA ILE A 26 8.64 4.65 7.67
C ILE A 26 9.60 4.14 6.60
N MET A 27 9.32 2.98 5.99
CA MET A 27 10.18 2.39 4.97
C MET A 27 10.36 3.32 3.78
N SER A 28 9.27 3.91 3.33
CA SER A 28 9.33 4.84 2.22
C SER A 28 10.18 6.09 2.53
N VAL A 29 10.01 6.68 3.72
CA VAL A 29 10.87 7.80 4.15
C VAL A 29 12.35 7.36 4.19
N LEU A 30 12.64 6.17 4.70
CA LEU A 30 14.00 5.63 4.73
C LEU A 30 14.56 5.42 3.32
N GLN A 31 13.79 4.86 2.39
CA GLN A 31 14.20 4.64 0.99
C GLN A 31 14.46 5.98 0.28
N ILE A 32 13.61 6.99 0.46
CA ILE A 32 13.79 8.30 -0.16
C ILE A 32 15.04 8.99 0.39
N VAL A 33 15.24 8.98 1.71
CA VAL A 33 16.43 9.58 2.35
C VAL A 33 17.70 8.83 1.94
N ALA A 34 17.67 7.50 1.95
CA ALA A 34 18.79 6.67 1.53
C ALA A 34 19.08 6.79 0.03
N GLY A 35 18.05 6.94 -0.81
CA GLY A 35 18.19 7.16 -2.24
C GLY A 35 18.84 8.51 -2.55
N PHE A 36 18.47 9.56 -1.81
CA PHE A 36 19.08 10.87 -1.93
C PHE A 36 20.55 10.88 -1.49
N TRP A 37 20.90 10.20 -0.39
CA TRP A 37 22.29 10.05 0.06
C TRP A 37 23.11 9.07 -0.79
N GLY A 38 22.46 8.07 -1.37
CA GLY A 38 23.07 7.07 -2.24
C GLY A 38 23.22 7.50 -3.70
N TYR A 39 22.69 8.68 -4.07
CA TYR A 39 22.59 9.19 -5.44
C TYR A 39 21.95 8.15 -6.38
N SER A 40 20.87 7.51 -5.93
CA SER A 40 20.18 6.45 -6.67
C SER A 40 18.73 6.82 -6.97
N ASP A 41 18.47 7.19 -8.22
CA ASP A 41 17.12 7.47 -8.71
C ASP A 41 16.21 6.24 -8.59
N ALA A 42 16.77 5.04 -8.79
CA ALA A 42 16.04 3.79 -8.62
C ALA A 42 15.54 3.57 -7.18
N LEU A 43 16.37 3.88 -6.17
CA LEU A 43 15.96 3.73 -4.76
C LEU A 43 14.95 4.80 -4.33
N VAL A 44 15.07 6.02 -4.87
CA VAL A 44 14.07 7.07 -4.67
C VAL A 44 12.75 6.70 -5.33
N ALA A 45 12.77 6.16 -6.55
CA ALA A 45 11.59 5.68 -7.26
C ALA A 45 10.88 4.56 -6.50
N ASP A 46 11.62 3.61 -5.93
CA ASP A 46 11.08 2.53 -5.08
C ASP A 46 10.43 3.08 -3.79
N GLY A 47 11.06 4.09 -3.17
CA GLY A 47 10.47 4.82 -2.03
C GLY A 47 9.19 5.57 -2.41
N LEU A 48 9.17 6.28 -3.55
CA LEU A 48 7.98 6.97 -4.05
C LEU A 48 6.86 6.00 -4.42
N HIS A 49 7.19 4.86 -5.01
CA HIS A 49 6.22 3.80 -5.30
C HIS A 49 5.52 3.33 -4.02
N THR A 50 6.30 3.06 -2.96
CA THR A 50 5.77 2.68 -1.64
C THR A 50 4.90 3.78 -1.01
N LEU A 51 5.22 5.08 -1.21
CA LEU A 51 4.32 6.18 -0.78
C LEU A 51 2.99 6.17 -1.53
N LEU A 52 3.03 5.94 -2.84
CA LEU A 52 1.83 5.93 -3.67
C LEU A 52 0.91 4.79 -3.26
N ASP A 53 1.47 3.61 -2.97
CA ASP A 53 0.68 2.48 -2.46
C ASP A 53 0.02 2.81 -1.11
N LEU A 54 0.76 3.44 -0.18
CA LEU A 54 0.18 3.91 1.08
C LEU A 54 -0.98 4.90 0.86
N PHE A 55 -0.89 5.76 -0.16
CA PHE A 55 -1.95 6.69 -0.52
C PHE A 55 -3.15 5.97 -1.16
N MET A 56 -2.92 4.99 -2.04
CA MET A 56 -3.96 4.14 -2.63
C MET A 56 -4.71 3.35 -1.56
N ASP A 57 -4.00 2.80 -0.58
CA ASP A 57 -4.57 2.10 0.57
C ASP A 57 -5.47 3.03 1.41
N GLY A 58 -5.04 4.27 1.62
CA GLY A 58 -5.83 5.30 2.29
C GLY A 58 -7.14 5.61 1.56
N ILE A 59 -7.08 5.80 0.23
CA ILE A 59 -8.27 6.01 -0.61
C ILE A 59 -9.20 4.80 -0.49
N THR A 60 -8.65 3.58 -0.60
CA THR A 60 -9.41 2.34 -0.52
C THR A 60 -10.10 2.19 0.82
N TYR A 61 -9.40 2.50 1.92
CA TYR A 61 -9.96 2.49 3.27
C TYR A 61 -11.16 3.44 3.40
N VAL A 62 -11.04 4.67 2.88
CA VAL A 62 -12.14 5.64 2.90
C VAL A 62 -13.29 5.18 2.00
N ALA A 63 -12.99 4.67 0.80
CA ALA A 63 -13.99 4.16 -0.13
C ALA A 63 -14.78 3.00 0.49
N CYS A 64 -14.10 2.03 1.10
CA CYS A 64 -14.75 0.93 1.83
C CYS A 64 -15.61 1.42 2.99
N ARG A 65 -15.13 2.42 3.73
CA ARG A 65 -15.89 3.02 4.84
C ARG A 65 -17.15 3.73 4.37
N VAL A 66 -17.10 4.42 3.23
CA VAL A 66 -18.27 5.08 2.62
C VAL A 66 -19.22 4.05 2.02
N ALA A 67 -18.69 3.04 1.32
CA ALA A 67 -19.47 1.94 0.75
C ALA A 67 -20.21 1.11 1.81
N SER A 68 -19.65 1.00 3.02
CA SER A 68 -20.25 0.30 4.16
C SER A 68 -21.35 1.10 4.88
N ARG A 69 -21.63 2.35 4.49
CA ARG A 69 -22.72 3.13 5.10
C ARG A 69 -24.08 2.57 4.69
N PRO A 70 -25.06 2.51 5.62
CA PRO A 70 -26.42 2.09 5.29
C PRO A 70 -27.03 3.01 4.22
N PRO A 71 -27.96 2.51 3.37
CA PRO A 71 -28.61 3.32 2.35
C PRO A 71 -29.36 4.50 2.97
N ASP A 72 -29.11 5.72 2.46
CA ASP A 72 -29.84 6.95 2.84
C ASP A 72 -30.97 7.23 1.84
N GLU A 73 -31.95 8.06 2.24
CA GLU A 73 -33.08 8.51 1.38
C GLU A 73 -32.62 9.17 0.07
N HIS A 74 -31.44 9.80 0.03
CA HIS A 74 -30.88 10.39 -1.19
C HIS A 74 -30.27 9.35 -2.15
N TYR A 75 -29.93 8.14 -1.68
CA TYR A 75 -29.33 7.07 -2.50
C TYR A 75 -29.98 5.70 -2.18
N PRO A 76 -31.22 5.47 -2.64
CA PRO A 76 -31.97 4.24 -2.37
C PRO A 76 -31.34 2.97 -3.00
N TYR A 77 -30.44 3.12 -3.97
CA TYR A 77 -29.70 2.01 -4.59
C TYR A 77 -28.41 1.61 -3.84
N GLY A 78 -28.05 2.32 -2.75
CA GLY A 78 -26.91 2.02 -1.90
C GLY A 78 -25.54 2.47 -2.43
N TYR A 79 -24.57 2.62 -1.53
CA TYR A 79 -23.22 3.14 -1.82
C TYR A 79 -22.25 2.10 -2.41
N ARG A 80 -22.70 0.89 -2.74
CA ARG A 80 -21.85 -0.18 -3.31
C ARG A 80 -21.15 0.20 -4.61
N ARG A 81 -21.72 1.12 -5.42
CA ARG A 81 -21.08 1.59 -6.66
C ARG A 81 -19.85 2.46 -6.41
N ILE A 82 -19.68 3.03 -5.21
CA ILE A 82 -18.51 3.86 -4.86
C ILE A 82 -17.25 3.00 -4.80
N GLU A 83 -17.35 1.75 -4.35
CA GLU A 83 -16.23 0.82 -4.34
C GLU A 83 -15.73 0.53 -5.76
N THR A 84 -16.65 0.27 -6.70
CA THR A 84 -16.29 0.05 -8.10
C THR A 84 -15.62 1.28 -8.72
N LEU A 85 -16.12 2.48 -8.42
CA LEU A 85 -15.51 3.74 -8.88
C LEU A 85 -14.11 3.96 -8.27
N ALA A 86 -13.93 3.63 -6.98
CA ALA A 86 -12.62 3.70 -6.35
C ALA A 86 -11.63 2.73 -7.00
N CYS A 87 -12.01 1.46 -7.21
CA CYS A 87 -11.18 0.48 -7.90
C CYS A 87 -10.81 0.91 -9.33
N LEU A 88 -11.75 1.54 -10.05
CA LEU A 88 -11.48 2.09 -11.39
C LEU A 88 -10.39 3.17 -11.32
N VAL A 89 -10.52 4.12 -10.40
CA VAL A 89 -9.55 5.21 -10.22
C VAL A 89 -8.17 4.67 -9.82
N LEU A 90 -8.13 3.72 -8.88
CA LEU A 90 -6.89 3.05 -8.48
C LEU A 90 -6.22 2.35 -9.66
N SER A 91 -6.99 1.63 -10.48
CA SER A 91 -6.45 0.90 -11.65
C SER A 91 -5.85 1.85 -12.69
N ILE A 92 -6.51 2.98 -12.95
CA ILE A 92 -6.00 4.01 -13.86
C ILE A 92 -4.70 4.60 -13.32
N LEU A 93 -4.67 4.92 -12.03
CA LEU A 93 -3.49 5.51 -11.41
C LEU A 93 -2.30 4.54 -11.41
N LEU A 94 -2.55 3.26 -11.10
CA LEU A 94 -1.54 2.20 -11.22
C LEU A 94 -0.99 2.08 -12.65
N ALA A 95 -1.86 2.16 -13.66
CA ALA A 95 -1.43 2.13 -15.05
C ALA A 95 -0.54 3.34 -15.41
N VAL A 96 -0.89 4.54 -14.93
CA VAL A 96 -0.08 5.76 -15.16
C VAL A 96 1.30 5.62 -14.50
N VAL A 97 1.35 5.17 -13.24
CA VAL A 97 2.62 4.97 -12.50
C VAL A 97 3.47 3.91 -13.19
N GLY A 98 2.89 2.77 -13.57
CA GLY A 98 3.61 1.72 -14.29
C GLY A 98 4.18 2.19 -15.63
N CYS A 99 3.40 2.96 -16.40
CA CYS A 99 3.89 3.59 -17.63
C CYS A 99 5.03 4.58 -17.36
N GLY A 100 4.96 5.34 -16.26
CA GLY A 100 6.02 6.25 -15.82
C GLY A 100 7.33 5.52 -15.54
N ILE A 101 7.28 4.42 -14.79
CA ILE A 101 8.45 3.59 -14.48
C ILE A 101 9.06 3.01 -15.77
N VAL A 102 8.24 2.49 -16.68
CA VAL A 102 8.72 1.96 -17.98
C VAL A 102 9.38 3.05 -18.82
N TYR A 103 8.77 4.25 -18.86
CA TYR A 103 9.33 5.38 -19.57
C TYR A 103 10.68 5.81 -18.98
N GLU A 104 10.78 5.89 -17.66
CA GLU A 104 12.01 6.26 -16.96
C GLU A 104 13.11 5.20 -17.20
N ALA A 105 12.77 3.92 -17.10
CA ALA A 105 13.70 2.82 -17.35
C ALA A 105 14.25 2.84 -18.80
N LEU A 106 13.41 3.12 -19.79
CA LEU A 106 13.80 3.11 -21.21
C LEU A 106 14.54 4.37 -21.66
N PHE A 107 14.15 5.56 -21.18
CA PHE A 107 14.64 6.83 -21.70
C PHE A 107 15.56 7.60 -20.75
N TYR A 108 15.46 7.34 -19.45
CA TYR A 108 16.19 8.06 -18.39
C TYR A 108 17.18 7.18 -17.62
N SER A 109 17.54 5.99 -18.12
CA SER A 109 18.67 5.20 -17.61
C SER A 109 20.01 5.92 -17.82
N VAL A 110 20.22 7.00 -17.07
CA VAL A 110 21.50 7.68 -16.93
C VAL A 110 22.24 6.91 -15.85
N VAL A 111 23.26 6.17 -16.27
CA VAL A 111 24.16 5.46 -15.34
C VAL A 111 24.99 6.51 -14.61
N HIS A 112 24.41 7.13 -13.58
CA HIS A 112 25.19 7.86 -12.59
C HIS A 112 26.02 6.85 -11.79
N PRO A 113 27.25 7.18 -11.36
CA PRO A 113 28.02 6.33 -10.47
C PRO A 113 27.32 6.27 -9.11
N VAL A 114 26.40 5.32 -8.98
CA VAL A 114 25.68 5.03 -7.74
C VAL A 114 26.65 4.45 -6.73
N ARG A 115 26.54 4.87 -5.47
CA ARG A 115 27.31 4.25 -4.39
C ARG A 115 26.69 2.87 -4.08
N SER A 116 27.16 1.85 -4.79
CA SER A 116 26.60 0.49 -4.80
C SER A 116 26.37 -0.08 -3.41
N ASP A 117 27.32 0.14 -2.49
CA ASP A 117 27.34 -0.58 -1.22
C ASP A 117 26.21 -0.13 -0.28
N LEU A 118 25.90 1.17 -0.26
CA LEU A 118 24.80 1.71 0.55
C LEU A 118 23.44 1.34 -0.05
N VAL A 119 23.30 1.42 -1.37
CA VAL A 119 22.04 1.11 -2.05
C VAL A 119 21.72 -0.37 -1.93
N VAL A 120 22.70 -1.26 -2.14
CA VAL A 120 22.52 -2.71 -1.99
C VAL A 120 22.18 -3.08 -0.55
N LEU A 121 22.85 -2.48 0.45
CA LEU A 121 22.54 -2.72 1.86
C LEU A 121 21.11 -2.29 2.19
N VAL A 122 20.72 -1.07 1.80
CA VAL A 122 19.39 -0.53 2.10
C VAL A 122 18.31 -1.32 1.37
N SER A 123 18.46 -1.61 0.08
CA SER A 123 17.52 -2.45 -0.68
C SER A 123 17.39 -3.85 -0.09
N SER A 124 18.48 -4.45 0.38
CA SER A 124 18.45 -5.77 1.04
C SER A 124 17.67 -5.71 2.35
N ILE A 125 17.90 -4.69 3.18
CA ILE A 125 17.15 -4.47 4.42
C ILE A 125 15.67 -4.26 4.10
N THR A 126 15.36 -3.40 3.14
CA THR A 126 14.00 -3.12 2.68
C THR A 126 13.31 -4.41 2.22
N MET A 127 13.97 -5.25 1.42
CA MET A 127 13.40 -6.51 0.96
C MET A 127 13.06 -7.44 2.13
N VAL A 128 13.95 -7.56 3.12
CA VAL A 128 13.70 -8.38 4.31
C VAL A 128 12.54 -7.83 5.16
N VAL A 129 12.48 -6.51 5.34
CA VAL A 129 11.41 -5.89 6.14
C VAL A 129 10.06 -6.04 5.42
N ASN A 130 10.00 -5.81 4.11
CA ASN A 130 8.79 -6.02 3.31
C ASN A 130 8.30 -7.47 3.38
N GLU A 131 9.21 -8.44 3.29
CA GLU A 131 8.86 -9.86 3.43
C GLU A 131 8.28 -10.17 4.83
N ILE A 132 8.87 -9.62 5.89
CA ILE A 132 8.36 -9.79 7.27
C ILE A 132 6.97 -9.15 7.41
N LEU A 133 6.78 -7.95 6.88
CA LEU A 133 5.49 -7.25 6.92
C LEU A 133 4.43 -8.00 6.12
N TYR A 134 4.78 -8.49 4.93
CA TYR A 134 3.90 -9.31 4.10
C TYR A 134 3.46 -10.58 4.83
N ARG A 135 4.41 -11.32 5.42
CA ARG A 135 4.10 -12.53 6.21
C ARG A 135 3.22 -12.21 7.42
N TYR A 136 3.46 -11.10 8.10
CA TYR A 136 2.65 -10.66 9.25
C TYR A 136 1.23 -10.27 8.82
N ALA A 137 1.09 -9.55 7.70
CA ALA A 137 -0.19 -9.22 7.09
C ALA A 137 -0.97 -10.47 6.70
N GLN A 138 -0.32 -11.42 6.03
CA GLN A 138 -0.93 -12.67 5.57
C GLN A 138 -1.39 -13.55 6.74
N THR A 139 -0.55 -13.71 7.76
CA THR A 139 -0.91 -14.46 8.98
C THR A 139 -2.13 -13.84 9.68
N THR A 140 -2.19 -12.51 9.70
CA THR A 140 -3.33 -11.80 10.31
C THR A 140 -4.59 -11.92 9.45
N ALA A 141 -4.47 -11.83 8.13
CA ALA A 141 -5.58 -12.02 7.20
C ALA A 141 -6.18 -13.43 7.31
N GLU A 142 -5.34 -14.47 7.40
CA GLU A 142 -5.78 -15.85 7.61
C GLU A 142 -6.49 -16.03 8.96
N SER A 143 -5.98 -15.43 10.04
CA SER A 143 -6.60 -15.50 11.37
C SER A 143 -7.99 -14.82 11.46
N VAL A 144 -8.27 -13.90 10.54
CA VAL A 144 -9.53 -13.14 10.50
C VAL A 144 -10.62 -13.90 9.73
N GLN A 145 -10.27 -14.95 8.95
CA GLN A 145 -11.18 -15.87 8.24
C GLN A 145 -12.52 -15.21 7.88
N SER A 146 -12.48 -14.26 6.95
CA SER A 146 -13.70 -13.86 6.26
C SER A 146 -13.89 -14.83 5.11
N ASP A 147 -14.95 -15.64 5.16
CA ASP A 147 -15.48 -16.49 4.08
C ASP A 147 -15.88 -15.71 2.80
N LEU A 148 -15.26 -14.56 2.51
CA LEU A 148 -15.52 -13.69 1.37
C LEU A 148 -14.36 -13.64 0.36
N LEU A 149 -13.23 -14.31 0.64
CA LEU A 149 -12.07 -14.42 -0.26
C LEU A 149 -11.68 -15.90 -0.50
N ALA A 150 -12.66 -16.79 -0.52
CA ALA A 150 -12.55 -18.16 -1.03
C ALA A 150 -13.41 -18.30 -2.29
#